data_AF-A0A7X8R977-F1
#
_entry.id   AF-A0A7X8R977-F1
#
_cell.length_a   1.000
_cell.length_b   1.000
_cell.length_c   1.000
_cell.angle_alpha   90.00
_cell.angle_beta   90.00
_cell.angle_gamma   90.00
#
_symmetry.space_group_name_H-M   'P 1'
#
loop_
_entity.id
_entity.type
_entity.pdbx_description
1 polymer ?
#
loop_
_entity_poly.entity_id
_entity_poly.type
_entity_poly.pdbx_seq_one_letter_code
_entity_poly.pdbx_strand_id
1 'polypeptide(L)'
;MKKIVLSCALLIAALVIHANMVFANDCVVGRSPEGVYPMTDEDIIMVDEDIRVYPLEGRAECTFEFLNTGEEKDVLMGFPCERIPDPDSILGDTSIRDFTAEDESGVLKVESDNGIKPPKSFDSRFDDYSSWFTFSVHFKKGQRKIIKNTYKFSMSKYSTGTDFVGYIIKTGSVWKDNIGHTKVTFYIPGLQPYWIEHLIGGPYFRFEEDKIIWERSDFEPVEDLGIYFMNYDKLINFYEDEIEIKNYLIEQEEELSNLQDEISQMGKDKLLNLLLDIEDYEIRDGFRFYAYERLLKIDRVYGQRICLKVGENRAIVNGMRTTVDNDDYGTFGPLIKDDRTFVPLRFIAENMGGKVEWDGALKQIKISYEGKTVKMQIGQKTYYVGNEIKTMDTAPEIVNSRTIVPLRFVSESLGYDVQWFDEEKKILISGKKDFPELGFRLMEDELIGGLALYMEDKECIKIIGEAEEKSKTFLTYADLLEHQTWFYKSKGIELDMIRDDDNKQVINSIVVTKPCNFKLRRNIGIGSTRNEVLTAYGEFLNNECDENGSVIVLGTVYGGVILRLENDTVTRIFIGAAAE
;
A
#
# COMPACT_ATOMS: atom_id res chain seq x y z
N MET A 1 12.14 7.74 -20.04
CA MET A 1 10.78 7.85 -20.59
C MET A 1 10.76 7.48 -22.06
N LYS A 2 11.15 8.31 -23.04
CA LYS A 2 11.05 7.95 -24.47
C LYS A 2 11.67 6.60 -24.92
N LYS A 3 12.75 6.09 -24.31
CA LYS A 3 13.28 4.75 -24.63
C LYS A 3 12.46 3.60 -24.02
N ILE A 4 11.98 3.75 -22.80
CA ILE A 4 11.14 2.76 -22.11
C ILE A 4 9.77 2.67 -22.79
N VAL A 5 9.19 3.84 -23.10
CA VAL A 5 7.95 3.97 -23.88
C VAL A 5 8.13 3.40 -25.28
N LEU A 6 9.25 3.66 -25.96
CA LEU A 6 9.48 3.11 -27.31
C LEU A 6 9.73 1.59 -27.29
N SER A 7 10.36 1.05 -26.24
CA SER A 7 10.52 -0.40 -26.06
C SER A 7 9.16 -1.08 -25.82
N CYS A 8 8.31 -0.56 -24.92
CA CYS A 8 6.95 -1.09 -24.69
C CYS A 8 6.02 -0.90 -25.90
N ALA A 9 6.12 0.21 -26.65
CA ALA A 9 5.33 0.47 -27.86
C ALA A 9 5.76 -0.41 -29.06
N LEU A 10 7.06 -0.66 -29.24
CA LEU A 10 7.58 -1.51 -30.32
C LEU A 10 7.19 -2.98 -30.13
N LEU A 11 7.07 -3.42 -28.87
CA LEU A 11 6.59 -4.75 -28.48
C LEU A 11 5.14 -5.01 -28.91
N ILE A 12 4.26 -4.00 -28.83
CA ILE A 12 2.85 -4.13 -29.27
C ILE A 12 2.73 -4.04 -30.80
N ALA A 13 3.59 -3.25 -31.47
CA ALA A 13 3.57 -3.15 -32.93
C ALA A 13 4.02 -4.45 -33.64
N ALA A 14 4.80 -5.31 -32.97
CA ALA A 14 5.22 -6.60 -33.51
C ALA A 14 4.10 -7.67 -33.49
N LEU A 15 3.04 -7.47 -32.68
CA LEU A 15 1.88 -8.37 -32.60
C LEU A 15 0.92 -8.26 -33.82
N VAL A 16 1.10 -7.28 -34.71
CA VAL A 16 0.12 -6.99 -35.78
C VAL A 16 0.55 -7.46 -37.19
N ILE A 17 1.74 -8.03 -37.36
CA ILE A 17 2.19 -8.45 -38.70
C ILE A 17 2.62 -9.92 -38.71
N HIS A 18 1.68 -10.78 -39.16
CA HIS A 18 1.79 -12.16 -39.67
C HIS A 18 0.91 -13.25 -39.00
N ALA A 19 -0.20 -12.91 -38.35
CA ALA A 19 -1.30 -13.86 -38.17
C ALA A 19 -2.47 -13.44 -39.08
N ASN A 20 -2.77 -14.24 -40.09
CA ASN A 20 -4.02 -14.12 -40.83
C ASN A 20 -5.18 -14.19 -39.83
N MET A 21 -6.04 -13.16 -39.83
CA MET A 21 -7.24 -13.08 -39.00
C MET A 21 -8.08 -14.35 -39.15
N VAL A 22 -8.10 -15.16 -38.09
CA VAL A 22 -9.16 -16.12 -37.79
C VAL A 22 -9.67 -15.71 -36.42
N PHE A 23 -10.87 -15.14 -36.37
CA PHE A 23 -11.57 -14.89 -35.11
C PHE A 23 -11.84 -16.25 -34.45
N ALA A 24 -11.03 -16.62 -33.45
CA ALA A 24 -11.16 -17.86 -32.70
C ALA A 24 -11.25 -17.48 -31.22
N ASN A 25 -12.40 -17.76 -30.58
CA ASN A 25 -12.76 -17.45 -29.19
C ASN A 25 -11.59 -16.98 -28.31
N ASP A 26 -11.48 -15.65 -28.14
CA ASP A 26 -10.30 -14.95 -27.62
C ASP A 26 -9.99 -15.20 -26.12
N CYS A 27 -10.81 -16.01 -25.43
CA CYS A 27 -10.65 -16.37 -24.03
C CYS A 27 -11.26 -17.75 -23.73
N VAL A 28 -10.52 -18.61 -23.03
CA VAL A 28 -11.11 -19.69 -22.23
C VAL A 28 -11.55 -19.05 -20.92
N VAL A 29 -12.85 -18.78 -20.80
CA VAL A 29 -13.42 -18.17 -19.59
C VAL A 29 -13.39 -19.19 -18.46
N GLY A 30 -12.62 -18.87 -17.42
CA GLY A 30 -12.63 -19.56 -16.14
C GLY A 30 -13.50 -18.80 -15.15
N ARG A 31 -13.42 -19.15 -13.86
CA ARG A 31 -14.20 -18.52 -12.80
C ARG A 31 -13.31 -17.86 -11.76
N SER A 32 -13.67 -16.63 -11.39
CA SER A 32 -13.13 -15.97 -10.21
C SER A 32 -13.75 -16.55 -8.94
N PRO A 33 -12.95 -16.88 -7.92
CA PRO A 33 -13.40 -17.02 -6.55
C PRO A 33 -14.42 -15.96 -6.07
N GLU A 34 -15.35 -16.34 -5.19
CA GLU A 34 -16.44 -15.46 -4.70
C GLU A 34 -16.73 -15.68 -3.21
N GLY A 35 -17.63 -14.86 -2.65
CA GLY A 35 -18.10 -14.94 -1.28
C GLY A 35 -19.39 -15.74 -1.09
N VAL A 36 -19.78 -15.91 0.18
CA VAL A 36 -21.06 -16.53 0.60
C VAL A 36 -22.15 -15.46 0.68
N TYR A 37 -23.39 -15.86 0.44
CA TYR A 37 -24.57 -15.02 0.48
C TYR A 37 -25.60 -15.54 1.50
N PRO A 38 -26.29 -14.66 2.23
CA PRO A 38 -27.47 -15.03 3.00
C PRO A 38 -28.65 -15.18 2.04
N MET A 39 -29.26 -16.37 2.01
CA MET A 39 -30.37 -16.63 1.06
C MET A 39 -31.71 -16.10 1.59
N THR A 40 -31.83 -15.84 2.89
CA THR A 40 -33.11 -15.48 3.53
C THR A 40 -32.98 -14.48 4.67
N ASP A 41 -31.78 -13.96 4.97
CA ASP A 41 -31.50 -13.25 6.23
C ASP A 41 -30.99 -11.82 6.05
N GLU A 42 -31.39 -10.93 6.96
CA GLU A 42 -31.00 -9.52 6.98
C GLU A 42 -30.35 -9.07 8.31
N ASP A 43 -30.17 -9.96 9.30
CA ASP A 43 -29.56 -9.60 10.61
C ASP A 43 -28.12 -10.06 10.79
N ILE A 44 -27.59 -10.82 9.83
CA ILE A 44 -26.20 -11.25 9.85
C ILE A 44 -25.31 -10.17 9.21
N ILE A 45 -24.19 -9.88 9.86
CA ILE A 45 -23.15 -8.98 9.37
C ILE A 45 -21.91 -9.83 9.05
N MET A 46 -21.27 -9.57 7.91
CA MET A 46 -19.92 -10.07 7.62
C MET A 46 -18.90 -9.12 8.25
N VAL A 47 -18.16 -9.62 9.24
CA VAL A 47 -17.21 -8.81 10.02
C VAL A 47 -15.80 -8.90 9.46
N ASP A 48 -15.41 -10.07 8.97
CA ASP A 48 -14.08 -10.35 8.44
C ASP A 48 -14.16 -11.35 7.29
N GLU A 49 -13.32 -11.18 6.28
CA GLU A 49 -13.03 -12.21 5.29
C GLU A 49 -11.50 -12.30 5.01
N ASP A 50 -10.94 -13.50 5.13
CA ASP A 50 -9.56 -13.86 4.75
C ASP A 50 -9.62 -14.92 3.64
N ILE A 51 -9.28 -14.50 2.43
CA ILE A 51 -9.38 -15.28 1.22
C ILE A 51 -7.99 -15.61 0.70
N ARG A 52 -7.74 -16.90 0.45
CA ARG A 52 -6.51 -17.41 -0.13
C ARG A 52 -6.81 -18.05 -1.46
N VAL A 53 -6.24 -17.47 -2.51
CA VAL A 53 -6.39 -17.94 -3.88
C VAL A 53 -5.05 -18.52 -4.33
N TYR A 54 -5.08 -19.72 -4.88
CA TYR A 54 -3.94 -20.43 -5.44
C TYR A 54 -4.19 -20.60 -6.94
N PRO A 55 -3.90 -19.57 -7.77
CA PRO A 55 -4.34 -19.54 -9.17
C PRO A 55 -3.75 -20.72 -9.96
N LEU A 56 -2.46 -20.99 -9.78
CA LEU A 56 -1.77 -22.08 -10.49
C LEU A 56 -2.24 -23.48 -10.08
N GLU A 57 -2.82 -23.63 -8.87
CA GLU A 57 -3.45 -24.87 -8.40
C GLU A 57 -4.94 -24.95 -8.77
N GLY A 58 -5.56 -23.83 -9.18
CA GLY A 58 -6.99 -23.73 -9.41
C GLY A 58 -7.82 -23.98 -8.14
N ARG A 59 -7.39 -23.40 -7.01
CA ARG A 59 -7.98 -23.65 -5.68
C ARG A 59 -8.16 -22.35 -4.89
N ALA A 60 -9.25 -22.26 -4.12
CA ALA A 60 -9.45 -21.19 -3.16
C ALA A 60 -9.81 -21.76 -1.77
N GLU A 61 -9.35 -21.07 -0.73
CA GLU A 61 -9.74 -21.24 0.66
C GLU A 61 -10.25 -19.91 1.18
N CYS A 62 -11.47 -19.88 1.69
CA CYS A 62 -12.12 -18.65 2.13
C CYS A 62 -12.51 -18.82 3.59
N THR A 63 -12.12 -17.89 4.44
CA THR A 63 -12.54 -17.83 5.84
C THR A 63 -13.37 -16.58 6.04
N PHE A 64 -14.57 -16.74 6.59
CA PHE A 64 -15.50 -15.64 6.85
C PHE A 64 -15.87 -15.62 8.32
N GLU A 65 -15.90 -14.44 8.93
CA GLU A 65 -16.46 -14.22 10.26
C GLU A 65 -17.80 -13.49 10.17
N PHE A 66 -18.84 -14.08 10.76
CA PHE A 66 -20.19 -13.52 10.78
C PHE A 66 -20.66 -13.21 12.19
N LEU A 67 -21.45 -12.14 12.35
CA LEU A 67 -22.11 -11.75 13.60
C LEU A 67 -23.63 -11.76 13.43
N ASN A 68 -24.34 -12.48 14.30
CA ASN A 68 -25.80 -12.39 14.39
C ASN A 68 -26.26 -11.26 15.30
N THR A 69 -26.87 -10.21 14.73
CA THR A 69 -27.43 -9.09 15.51
C THR A 69 -28.90 -9.26 15.88
N GLY A 70 -29.57 -10.28 15.33
CA GLY A 70 -30.97 -10.59 15.55
C GLY A 70 -31.19 -11.64 16.63
N GLU A 71 -32.34 -12.31 16.57
CA GLU A 71 -32.65 -13.45 17.44
C GLU A 71 -31.93 -14.73 17.00
N GLU A 72 -31.93 -15.75 17.86
CA GLU A 72 -31.41 -17.08 17.54
C GLU A 72 -32.17 -17.72 16.37
N LYS A 73 -31.44 -18.21 15.36
CA LYS A 73 -32.01 -18.73 14.11
C LYS A 73 -31.03 -19.59 13.32
N ASP A 74 -31.59 -20.42 12.44
CA ASP A 74 -30.84 -21.08 11.37
C ASP A 74 -30.83 -20.18 10.14
N VAL A 75 -29.65 -19.97 9.56
CA VAL A 75 -29.45 -19.15 8.36
C VAL A 75 -29.06 -20.08 7.22
N LEU A 76 -29.81 -20.01 6.12
CA LEU A 76 -29.46 -20.69 4.88
C LEU A 76 -28.43 -19.84 4.13
N MET A 77 -27.22 -20.37 4.02
CA MET A 77 -26.12 -19.78 3.27
C MET A 77 -26.09 -20.36 1.86
N GLY A 78 -25.72 -19.54 0.88
CA GLY A 78 -25.57 -19.95 -0.51
C GLY A 78 -24.26 -19.46 -1.12
N PHE A 79 -23.62 -20.31 -1.91
CA PHE A 79 -22.49 -19.98 -2.77
C PHE A 79 -22.92 -20.16 -4.23
N PRO A 80 -22.85 -19.13 -5.08
CA PRO A 80 -23.37 -19.19 -6.44
C PRO A 80 -22.51 -20.10 -7.31
N CYS A 81 -23.14 -20.85 -8.21
CA CYS A 81 -22.44 -21.55 -9.28
C CYS A 81 -23.16 -21.43 -10.65
N GLU A 82 -22.40 -21.41 -11.74
CA GLU A 82 -22.98 -21.50 -13.08
C GLU A 82 -22.92 -22.95 -13.53
N ARG A 83 -23.99 -23.41 -14.16
CA ARG A 83 -24.03 -24.73 -14.79
C ARG A 83 -23.42 -24.61 -16.17
N ILE A 84 -22.47 -25.48 -16.48
CA ILE A 84 -21.83 -25.52 -17.78
C ILE A 84 -22.48 -26.63 -18.60
N PRO A 85 -23.31 -26.32 -19.61
CA PRO A 85 -24.01 -27.32 -20.42
C PRO A 85 -23.10 -27.87 -21.54
N ASP A 86 -21.84 -28.16 -21.22
CA ASP A 86 -20.87 -28.74 -22.14
C ASP A 86 -20.26 -30.01 -21.53
N PRO A 87 -20.56 -31.20 -22.10
CA PRO A 87 -20.03 -32.47 -21.58
C PRO A 87 -18.51 -32.62 -21.75
N ASP A 88 -17.87 -31.82 -22.63
CA ASP A 88 -16.42 -31.80 -22.83
C ASP A 88 -15.73 -30.71 -21.96
N SER A 89 -16.49 -30.02 -21.10
CA SER A 89 -15.99 -29.00 -20.18
C SER A 89 -14.93 -29.57 -19.22
N ILE A 90 -13.75 -28.97 -19.21
CA ILE A 90 -12.69 -29.24 -18.23
C ILE A 90 -13.09 -28.87 -16.79
N LEU A 91 -14.16 -28.08 -16.62
CA LEU A 91 -14.74 -27.69 -15.33
C LEU A 91 -15.81 -28.67 -14.84
N GLY A 92 -16.30 -29.58 -15.69
CA GLY A 92 -17.45 -30.45 -15.39
C GLY A 92 -18.80 -29.72 -15.51
N ASP A 93 -19.83 -30.24 -14.83
CA ASP A 93 -21.22 -29.72 -14.89
C ASP A 93 -21.39 -28.31 -14.30
N THR A 94 -20.45 -27.85 -13.46
CA THR A 94 -20.49 -26.55 -12.77
C THR A 94 -19.17 -25.80 -12.90
N SER A 95 -19.19 -24.46 -12.86
CA SER A 95 -17.99 -23.62 -12.97
C SER A 95 -17.06 -23.63 -11.74
N ILE A 96 -17.45 -24.33 -10.67
CA ILE A 96 -16.59 -24.70 -9.52
C ILE A 96 -16.78 -26.18 -9.16
N ARG A 97 -15.78 -26.77 -8.49
CA ARG A 97 -15.74 -28.21 -8.11
C ARG A 97 -15.29 -28.39 -6.66
N ASP A 98 -15.54 -29.58 -6.10
CA ASP A 98 -15.07 -29.99 -4.76
C ASP A 98 -15.42 -28.98 -3.65
N PHE A 99 -16.59 -28.34 -3.73
CA PHE A 99 -17.01 -27.35 -2.75
C PHE A 99 -17.27 -27.99 -1.38
N THR A 100 -16.64 -27.44 -0.35
CA THR A 100 -16.89 -27.80 1.06
C THR A 100 -17.17 -26.55 1.87
N ALA A 101 -17.97 -26.71 2.93
CA ALA A 101 -18.20 -25.70 3.95
C ALA A 101 -18.03 -26.35 5.33
N GLU A 102 -17.36 -25.68 6.26
CA GLU A 102 -17.17 -26.12 7.64
C GLU A 102 -17.30 -24.94 8.62
N ASP A 103 -17.77 -25.22 9.83
CA ASP A 103 -17.70 -24.31 10.97
C ASP A 103 -16.94 -24.97 12.13
N GLU A 104 -16.94 -24.33 13.30
CA GLU A 104 -16.28 -24.87 14.51
C GLU A 104 -16.75 -26.26 14.93
N SER A 105 -17.92 -26.72 14.46
CA SER A 105 -18.47 -28.05 14.74
C SER A 105 -18.04 -29.12 13.73
N GLY A 106 -17.40 -28.73 12.63
CA GLY A 106 -16.91 -29.60 11.56
C GLY A 106 -17.59 -29.34 10.22
N VAL A 107 -17.49 -30.33 9.32
CA VAL A 107 -18.00 -30.24 7.95
C VAL A 107 -19.52 -30.13 7.94
N LEU A 108 -20.03 -29.09 7.28
CA LEU A 108 -21.46 -28.84 7.09
C LEU A 108 -21.98 -29.66 5.91
N LYS A 109 -23.25 -30.03 5.97
CA LYS A 109 -23.92 -30.70 4.85
C LYS A 109 -24.21 -29.67 3.76
N VAL A 110 -23.57 -29.84 2.61
CA VAL A 110 -23.79 -29.01 1.42
C VAL A 110 -24.79 -29.70 0.47
N GLU A 111 -25.75 -28.93 -0.03
CA GLU A 111 -26.73 -29.35 -1.03
C GLU A 111 -26.64 -28.46 -2.29
N SER A 112 -27.11 -28.94 -3.44
CA SER A 112 -27.19 -28.15 -4.68
C SER A 112 -28.64 -27.73 -4.94
N ASP A 113 -28.85 -26.43 -5.16
CA ASP A 113 -30.17 -25.84 -5.44
C ASP A 113 -30.13 -25.05 -6.76
N ASN A 114 -31.16 -25.22 -7.60
CA ASN A 114 -31.23 -24.62 -8.94
C ASN A 114 -32.33 -23.55 -9.08
N GLY A 115 -32.91 -23.08 -7.98
CA GLY A 115 -34.06 -22.17 -8.00
C GLY A 115 -34.07 -21.07 -6.94
N ILE A 116 -33.19 -21.10 -5.95
CA ILE A 116 -33.12 -20.04 -4.92
C ILE A 116 -32.31 -18.84 -5.46
N LYS A 117 -32.82 -17.62 -5.24
CA LYS A 117 -32.10 -16.36 -5.48
C LYS A 117 -32.03 -15.55 -4.17
N PRO A 118 -30.93 -14.82 -3.90
CA PRO A 118 -30.85 -13.95 -2.74
C PRO A 118 -31.90 -12.81 -2.81
N PRO A 119 -32.40 -12.33 -1.67
CA PRO A 119 -33.56 -11.43 -1.60
C PRO A 119 -33.31 -10.00 -2.10
N LYS A 120 -32.04 -9.61 -2.35
CA LYS A 120 -31.64 -8.31 -2.89
C LYS A 120 -30.65 -8.50 -4.04
N SER A 121 -31.11 -8.37 -5.29
CA SER A 121 -30.22 -8.38 -6.46
C SER A 121 -29.88 -6.95 -6.88
N PHE A 122 -28.79 -6.39 -6.36
CA PHE A 122 -28.24 -5.12 -6.86
C PHE A 122 -27.27 -5.31 -8.03
N ASP A 123 -26.85 -6.56 -8.27
CA ASP A 123 -25.92 -6.94 -9.33
C ASP A 123 -26.64 -7.78 -10.41
N SER A 124 -26.51 -7.42 -11.68
CA SER A 124 -27.14 -8.17 -12.77
C SER A 124 -26.63 -9.60 -12.91
N ARG A 125 -25.44 -9.90 -12.39
CA ARG A 125 -24.83 -11.25 -12.45
C ARG A 125 -25.63 -12.30 -11.68
N PHE A 126 -26.47 -11.90 -10.71
CA PHE A 126 -27.35 -12.85 -10.03
C PHE A 126 -28.36 -13.52 -10.97
N ASP A 127 -28.66 -12.90 -12.12
CA ASP A 127 -29.51 -13.49 -13.14
C ASP A 127 -28.79 -14.55 -13.98
N ASP A 128 -27.46 -14.53 -14.00
CA ASP A 128 -26.62 -15.48 -14.73
C ASP A 128 -26.35 -16.77 -13.92
N TYR A 129 -26.49 -16.73 -12.59
CA TYR A 129 -26.33 -17.92 -11.74
C TYR A 129 -27.50 -18.89 -11.90
N SER A 130 -27.20 -20.05 -12.48
CA SER A 130 -28.18 -21.12 -12.71
C SER A 130 -28.23 -22.18 -11.59
N SER A 131 -27.31 -22.15 -10.63
CA SER A 131 -27.22 -23.12 -9.53
C SER A 131 -26.51 -22.54 -8.29
N TRP A 132 -26.66 -23.17 -7.12
CA TRP A 132 -26.12 -22.74 -5.85
C TRP A 132 -25.70 -23.94 -5.00
N PHE A 133 -24.56 -23.83 -4.31
CA PHE A 133 -24.23 -24.70 -3.18
C PHE A 133 -24.79 -24.08 -1.90
N THR A 134 -25.67 -24.79 -1.20
CA THR A 134 -26.36 -24.28 -0.02
C THR A 134 -26.03 -25.10 1.22
N PHE A 135 -25.99 -24.45 2.37
CA PHE A 135 -25.75 -25.09 3.67
C PHE A 135 -26.36 -24.26 4.80
N SER A 136 -26.83 -24.92 5.86
CA SER A 136 -27.48 -24.26 6.99
C SER A 136 -26.50 -24.04 8.14
N VAL A 137 -26.52 -22.85 8.72
CA VAL A 137 -25.69 -22.49 9.88
C VAL A 137 -26.57 -21.94 10.99
N HIS A 138 -26.49 -22.58 12.16
CA HIS A 138 -27.20 -22.14 13.35
C HIS A 138 -26.46 -21.00 14.06
N PHE A 139 -27.14 -19.88 14.37
CA PHE A 139 -26.58 -18.74 15.11
C PHE A 139 -27.40 -18.43 16.36
N LYS A 140 -26.74 -18.32 17.51
CA LYS A 140 -27.32 -17.70 18.71
C LYS A 140 -27.32 -16.18 18.58
N LYS A 141 -28.19 -15.51 19.34
CA LYS A 141 -28.23 -14.05 19.43
C LYS A 141 -26.88 -13.48 19.90
N GLY A 142 -26.32 -12.55 19.13
CA GLY A 142 -25.02 -11.92 19.43
C GLY A 142 -23.80 -12.81 19.17
N GLN A 143 -23.98 -14.01 18.60
CA GLN A 143 -22.89 -14.95 18.36
C GLN A 143 -22.06 -14.54 17.14
N ARG A 144 -20.74 -14.65 17.30
CA ARG A 144 -19.77 -14.68 16.19
C ARG A 144 -19.52 -16.12 15.77
N LYS A 145 -19.46 -16.38 14.47
CA LYS A 145 -19.08 -17.68 13.91
C LYS A 145 -18.10 -17.52 12.77
N ILE A 146 -17.13 -18.42 12.73
CA ILE A 146 -16.22 -18.60 11.61
C ILE A 146 -16.76 -19.69 10.71
N ILE A 147 -16.84 -19.40 9.42
CA ILE A 147 -17.19 -20.35 8.36
C ILE A 147 -16.02 -20.42 7.38
N LYS A 148 -15.63 -21.64 7.02
CA LYS A 148 -14.58 -21.86 6.02
C LYS A 148 -15.14 -22.59 4.83
N ASN A 149 -14.84 -22.08 3.64
CA ASN A 149 -15.19 -22.70 2.38
C ASN A 149 -13.93 -23.04 1.60
N THR A 150 -13.92 -24.20 0.95
CA THR A 150 -12.87 -24.56 -0.02
C THR A 150 -13.48 -25.07 -1.29
N TYR A 151 -12.86 -24.78 -2.43
CA TYR A 151 -13.30 -25.27 -3.73
C TYR A 151 -12.19 -25.16 -4.77
N LYS A 152 -12.40 -25.83 -5.89
CA LYS A 152 -11.56 -25.74 -7.08
C LYS A 152 -12.26 -24.96 -8.18
N PHE A 153 -11.46 -24.23 -8.95
CA PHE A 153 -11.88 -23.44 -10.11
C PHE A 153 -10.86 -23.59 -11.25
N SER A 154 -11.20 -23.12 -12.43
CA SER A 154 -10.25 -22.94 -13.53
C SER A 154 -10.06 -21.45 -13.75
N MET A 155 -8.82 -21.03 -13.97
CA MET A 155 -8.52 -19.65 -14.34
C MET A 155 -8.99 -19.33 -15.75
N SER A 156 -9.30 -18.06 -15.98
CA SER A 156 -9.52 -17.54 -17.33
C SER A 156 -8.19 -17.40 -18.05
N LYS A 157 -8.13 -17.83 -19.31
CA LYS A 157 -6.92 -17.78 -20.14
C LYS A 157 -7.22 -17.10 -21.45
N TYR A 158 -6.37 -16.19 -21.87
CA TYR A 158 -6.53 -15.46 -23.13
C TYR A 158 -5.62 -16.04 -24.20
N SER A 159 -6.01 -15.90 -25.47
CA SER A 159 -5.20 -16.33 -26.62
C SER A 159 -3.85 -15.61 -26.72
N THR A 160 -3.72 -14.48 -26.03
CA THR A 160 -2.47 -13.72 -25.86
C THR A 160 -1.45 -14.38 -24.93
N GLY A 161 -1.84 -15.45 -24.22
CA GLY A 161 -1.04 -16.07 -23.17
C GLY A 161 -1.23 -15.44 -21.78
N THR A 162 -2.02 -14.37 -21.68
CA THR A 162 -2.38 -13.75 -20.40
C THR A 162 -3.34 -14.67 -19.64
N ASP A 163 -3.04 -14.92 -18.37
CA ASP A 163 -3.90 -15.59 -17.41
C ASP A 163 -4.62 -14.51 -16.56
N PHE A 164 -5.89 -14.75 -16.21
CA PHE A 164 -6.67 -13.89 -15.32
C PHE A 164 -7.21 -14.66 -14.12
N VAL A 165 -7.03 -14.06 -12.94
CA VAL A 165 -7.66 -14.50 -11.70
C VAL A 165 -8.24 -13.29 -10.97
N GLY A 166 -9.41 -13.45 -10.37
CA GLY A 166 -10.04 -12.40 -9.58
C GLY A 166 -10.66 -12.91 -8.29
N TYR A 167 -11.31 -12.01 -7.58
CA TYR A 167 -12.18 -12.34 -6.46
C TYR A 167 -13.38 -11.38 -6.46
N ILE A 168 -14.59 -11.93 -6.36
CA ILE A 168 -15.82 -11.12 -6.40
C ILE A 168 -16.13 -10.62 -4.98
N ILE A 169 -15.70 -9.40 -4.66
CA ILE A 169 -15.94 -8.78 -3.33
C ILE A 169 -17.34 -8.20 -3.25
N LYS A 170 -17.97 -7.83 -4.38
CA LYS A 170 -19.33 -7.26 -4.37
C LYS A 170 -20.37 -8.19 -3.73
N THR A 171 -20.05 -9.48 -3.60
CA THR A 171 -20.78 -10.44 -2.76
C THR A 171 -21.06 -9.90 -1.35
N GLY A 172 -20.13 -9.14 -0.77
CA GLY A 172 -20.28 -8.52 0.55
C GLY A 172 -21.37 -7.44 0.64
N SER A 173 -21.82 -6.87 -0.49
CA SER A 173 -22.80 -5.77 -0.50
C SER A 173 -24.21 -6.20 -0.07
N VAL A 174 -24.51 -7.51 -0.07
CA VAL A 174 -25.84 -8.00 0.30
C VAL A 174 -26.03 -8.16 1.81
N TRP A 175 -24.95 -8.11 2.59
CA TRP A 175 -25.01 -8.22 4.05
C TRP A 175 -25.54 -6.92 4.65
N LYS A 176 -25.97 -6.99 5.92
CA LYS A 176 -26.70 -5.91 6.59
C LYS A 176 -25.96 -4.55 6.60
N ASP A 177 -24.64 -4.60 6.78
CA ASP A 177 -23.74 -3.44 6.90
C ASP A 177 -22.50 -3.65 6.01
N ASN A 178 -21.64 -2.62 5.91
CA ASN A 178 -20.33 -2.72 5.27
C ASN A 178 -19.52 -3.91 5.83
N ILE A 179 -18.68 -4.50 4.98
CA ILE A 179 -17.71 -5.50 5.44
C ILE A 179 -16.72 -4.80 6.38
N GLY A 180 -16.50 -5.40 7.56
CA GLY A 180 -15.57 -4.83 8.55
C GLY A 180 -14.12 -4.85 8.07
N HIS A 181 -13.62 -6.01 7.66
CA HIS A 181 -12.27 -6.17 7.10
C HIS A 181 -12.25 -7.27 6.02
N THR A 182 -11.50 -7.02 4.95
CA THR A 182 -11.29 -7.96 3.85
C THR A 182 -9.81 -8.05 3.54
N LYS A 183 -9.31 -9.28 3.46
CA LYS A 183 -7.99 -9.61 2.95
C LYS A 183 -8.09 -10.70 1.89
N VAL A 184 -7.56 -10.43 0.70
CA VAL A 184 -7.47 -11.40 -0.39
C VAL A 184 -6.01 -11.60 -0.77
N THR A 185 -5.50 -12.81 -0.61
CA THR A 185 -4.11 -13.18 -0.92
C THR A 185 -4.08 -14.14 -2.11
N PHE A 186 -3.44 -13.71 -3.20
CA PHE A 186 -3.15 -14.53 -4.37
C PHE A 186 -1.72 -15.08 -4.25
N TYR A 187 -1.60 -16.40 -4.10
CA TYR A 187 -0.32 -17.11 -4.03
C TYR A 187 0.15 -17.51 -5.43
N ILE A 188 1.16 -16.81 -5.95
CA ILE A 188 1.73 -17.02 -7.28
C ILE A 188 3.24 -17.27 -7.13
N PRO A 189 3.66 -18.55 -6.95
CA PRO A 189 5.07 -18.90 -6.82
C PRO A 189 5.93 -18.34 -7.95
N GLY A 190 7.04 -17.70 -7.60
CA GLY A 190 8.01 -17.14 -8.55
C GLY A 190 7.57 -15.84 -9.23
N LEU A 191 6.46 -15.24 -8.79
CA LEU A 191 5.90 -14.01 -9.37
C LEU A 191 6.96 -12.93 -9.58
N GLN A 192 7.10 -12.50 -10.82
CA GLN A 192 7.90 -11.34 -11.18
C GLN A 192 7.01 -10.11 -11.40
N PRO A 193 7.45 -8.90 -11.00
CA PRO A 193 6.70 -7.68 -11.29
C PRO A 193 6.35 -7.51 -12.77
N TYR A 194 7.26 -7.86 -13.68
CA TYR A 194 7.01 -7.75 -15.12
C TYR A 194 5.97 -8.75 -15.67
N TRP A 195 5.61 -9.79 -14.92
CA TRP A 195 4.54 -10.72 -15.30
C TRP A 195 3.14 -10.08 -15.17
N ILE A 196 2.97 -9.05 -14.34
CA ILE A 196 1.65 -8.45 -14.05
C ILE A 196 1.35 -7.37 -15.07
N GLU A 197 0.35 -7.60 -15.91
CA GLU A 197 -0.07 -6.67 -16.94
C GLU A 197 -0.98 -5.59 -16.37
N HIS A 198 -2.01 -6.00 -15.62
CA HIS A 198 -3.04 -5.12 -15.09
C HIS A 198 -3.64 -5.63 -13.78
N LEU A 199 -4.00 -4.71 -12.90
CA LEU A 199 -4.64 -4.98 -11.60
C LEU A 199 -5.98 -4.24 -11.51
N ILE A 200 -7.02 -4.95 -11.06
CA ILE A 200 -8.36 -4.43 -10.74
C ILE A 200 -8.58 -4.58 -9.23
N GLY A 201 -9.11 -3.55 -8.58
CA GLY A 201 -9.32 -3.50 -7.13
C GLY A 201 -8.80 -2.22 -6.47
N GLY A 202 -8.37 -1.24 -7.25
CA GLY A 202 -7.80 0.01 -6.72
C GLY A 202 -6.43 -0.18 -6.03
N PRO A 203 -5.99 0.80 -5.23
CA PRO A 203 -4.60 0.92 -4.77
C PRO A 203 -4.27 0.16 -3.48
N TYR A 204 -5.06 -0.86 -3.16
CA TYR A 204 -4.96 -1.60 -1.91
C TYR A 204 -4.12 -2.89 -2.04
N PHE A 205 -3.41 -3.05 -3.16
CA PHE A 205 -2.51 -4.16 -3.37
C PHE A 205 -1.12 -3.90 -2.77
N ARG A 206 -0.52 -4.96 -2.22
CA ARG A 206 0.88 -5.05 -1.80
C ARG A 206 1.47 -6.38 -2.24
N PHE A 207 2.78 -6.40 -2.45
CA PHE A 207 3.49 -7.56 -2.98
C PHE A 207 4.45 -8.11 -1.94
N GLU A 208 4.43 -9.42 -1.74
CA GLU A 208 5.32 -10.13 -0.83
C GLU A 208 5.88 -11.35 -1.54
N GLU A 209 7.12 -11.29 -2.01
CA GLU A 209 7.86 -12.39 -2.67
C GLU A 209 7.05 -13.17 -3.73
N ASP A 210 6.27 -14.17 -3.29
CA ASP A 210 5.42 -15.06 -4.08
C ASP A 210 3.92 -14.76 -3.97
N LYS A 211 3.52 -13.61 -3.44
CA LYS A 211 2.12 -13.26 -3.15
C LYS A 211 1.77 -11.84 -3.59
N ILE A 212 0.52 -11.70 -3.98
CA ILE A 212 -0.17 -10.42 -4.14
C ILE A 212 -1.28 -10.36 -3.10
N ILE A 213 -1.27 -9.35 -2.25
CA ILE A 213 -2.23 -9.19 -1.16
C ILE A 213 -3.03 -7.93 -1.41
N TRP A 214 -4.36 -8.04 -1.39
CA TRP A 214 -5.30 -6.93 -1.36
C TRP A 214 -5.93 -6.84 0.03
N GLU A 215 -5.97 -5.67 0.66
CA GLU A 215 -6.41 -5.54 2.06
C GLU A 215 -7.11 -4.20 2.33
N ARG A 216 -8.32 -4.22 2.90
CA ARG A 216 -9.11 -3.02 3.21
C ARG A 216 -10.06 -3.25 4.39
N SER A 217 -10.44 -2.17 5.08
CA SER A 217 -11.43 -2.18 6.18
C SER A 217 -12.51 -1.13 6.00
N ASP A 218 -13.66 -1.37 6.63
CA ASP A 218 -14.81 -0.45 6.77
C ASP A 218 -15.29 0.17 5.45
N PHE A 219 -15.34 -0.64 4.38
CA PHE A 219 -15.63 -0.15 3.04
C PHE A 219 -16.92 -0.73 2.47
N GLU A 220 -17.50 0.01 1.51
CA GLU A 220 -18.59 -0.47 0.70
C GLU A 220 -18.00 -1.23 -0.52
N PRO A 221 -18.33 -2.53 -0.69
CA PRO A 221 -17.77 -3.35 -1.75
C PRO A 221 -18.43 -3.04 -3.11
N VAL A 222 -17.89 -2.04 -3.82
CA VAL A 222 -18.43 -1.52 -5.09
C VAL A 222 -17.68 -2.04 -6.34
N GLU A 223 -16.52 -2.68 -6.15
CA GLU A 223 -15.61 -3.17 -7.19
C GLU A 223 -15.13 -4.58 -6.84
N ASP A 224 -14.90 -5.41 -7.87
CA ASP A 224 -14.31 -6.75 -7.72
C ASP A 224 -12.80 -6.71 -7.97
N LEU A 225 -12.09 -7.75 -7.54
CA LEU A 225 -10.65 -7.86 -7.75
C LEU A 225 -10.32 -8.63 -9.02
N GLY A 226 -9.18 -8.29 -9.62
CA GLY A 226 -8.67 -8.94 -10.81
C GLY A 226 -7.16 -8.75 -10.98
N ILE A 227 -6.50 -9.79 -11.47
CA ILE A 227 -5.07 -9.80 -11.76
C ILE A 227 -4.90 -10.44 -13.12
N TYR A 228 -4.43 -9.64 -14.08
CA TYR A 228 -3.96 -10.12 -15.38
C TYR A 228 -2.46 -10.31 -15.28
N PHE A 229 -1.99 -11.53 -15.49
CA PHE A 229 -0.57 -11.84 -15.45
C PHE A 229 -0.20 -12.91 -16.46
N MET A 230 1.07 -12.95 -16.84
CA MET A 230 1.59 -13.91 -17.80
C MET A 230 2.63 -14.81 -17.13
N ASN A 231 2.41 -16.13 -17.16
CA ASN A 231 3.36 -17.11 -16.67
C ASN A 231 4.21 -17.63 -17.85
N TYR A 232 5.37 -17.02 -18.07
CA TYR A 232 6.26 -17.34 -19.18
C TYR A 232 6.76 -18.77 -19.13
N ASP A 233 7.18 -19.29 -17.97
CA ASP A 233 7.61 -20.68 -17.82
C ASP A 233 6.56 -21.67 -18.33
N LYS A 234 5.31 -21.48 -17.93
CA LYS A 234 4.20 -22.34 -18.35
C LYS A 234 3.91 -22.22 -19.85
N LEU A 235 3.98 -21.01 -20.42
CA LEU A 235 3.80 -20.79 -21.86
C LEU A 235 4.93 -21.41 -22.68
N ILE A 236 6.18 -21.20 -22.27
CA ILE A 236 7.38 -21.78 -22.89
C ILE A 236 7.31 -23.31 -22.89
N ASN A 237 6.85 -23.90 -21.78
CA ASN A 237 6.64 -25.35 -21.69
C ASN A 237 5.44 -25.84 -22.51
N PHE A 238 4.38 -25.04 -22.65
CA PHE A 238 3.23 -25.38 -23.48
C PHE A 238 3.59 -25.46 -24.97
N TYR A 239 4.41 -24.52 -25.44
CA TYR A 239 4.90 -24.46 -26.83
C TYR A 239 6.26 -25.15 -27.01
N GLU A 240 6.61 -26.15 -26.19
CA GLU A 240 7.95 -26.77 -26.19
C GLU A 240 8.35 -27.34 -27.56
N ASP A 241 7.39 -27.90 -28.30
CA ASP A 241 7.60 -28.48 -29.63
C ASP A 241 7.55 -27.43 -30.76
N GLU A 242 7.10 -26.20 -30.47
CA GLU A 242 7.01 -25.08 -31.40
C GLU A 242 8.20 -24.11 -31.20
N ILE A 243 9.38 -24.54 -31.64
CA ILE A 243 10.68 -23.89 -31.39
C ILE A 243 10.68 -22.38 -31.67
N GLU A 244 10.02 -21.92 -32.73
CA GLU A 244 9.96 -20.50 -33.08
C GLU A 244 9.20 -19.67 -32.04
N ILE A 245 8.02 -20.15 -31.60
CA ILE A 245 7.23 -19.50 -30.55
C ILE A 245 7.97 -19.56 -29.21
N LYS A 246 8.58 -20.71 -28.89
CA LYS A 246 9.38 -20.87 -27.67
C LYS A 246 10.52 -19.85 -27.59
N ASN A 247 11.29 -19.70 -28.66
CA ASN A 247 12.41 -18.75 -28.70
C ASN A 247 11.93 -17.30 -28.58
N TYR A 248 10.81 -16.97 -29.24
CA TYR A 248 10.19 -15.65 -29.11
C TYR A 248 9.81 -15.36 -27.64
N LEU A 249 9.12 -16.28 -26.96
CA LEU A 249 8.72 -16.09 -25.56
C LEU A 249 9.92 -15.89 -24.62
N ILE A 250 11.02 -16.62 -24.84
CA ILE A 250 12.27 -16.46 -24.07
C ILE A 250 12.87 -15.06 -24.29
N GLU A 251 12.94 -14.59 -25.53
CA GLU A 251 13.47 -13.26 -25.86
C GLU A 251 12.63 -12.15 -25.22
N GLN A 252 11.31 -12.29 -25.23
CA GLN A 252 10.38 -11.37 -24.58
C GLN A 252 10.56 -11.31 -23.05
N GLU A 253 10.75 -12.44 -22.40
CA GLU A 253 11.02 -12.49 -20.96
C GLU A 253 12.36 -11.81 -20.62
N GLU A 254 13.41 -12.04 -21.42
CA GLU A 254 14.72 -11.42 -21.22
C GLU A 254 14.66 -9.89 -21.35
N GLU A 255 13.93 -9.37 -22.34
CA GLU A 255 13.73 -7.92 -22.52
C GLU A 255 13.03 -7.29 -21.31
N LEU A 256 11.97 -7.92 -20.79
CA LEU A 256 11.23 -7.45 -19.64
C LEU A 256 12.06 -7.49 -18.35
N SER A 257 12.86 -8.54 -18.17
CA SER A 257 13.82 -8.66 -17.07
C SER A 257 14.85 -7.53 -17.12
N ASN A 258 15.43 -7.26 -18.30
CA ASN A 258 16.38 -6.16 -18.48
C ASN A 258 15.76 -4.79 -18.14
N LEU A 259 14.50 -4.57 -18.52
CA LEU A 259 13.78 -3.34 -18.16
C LEU A 259 13.55 -3.22 -16.64
N GLN A 260 13.24 -4.32 -15.97
CA GLN A 260 13.14 -4.34 -14.51
C GLN A 260 14.47 -3.95 -13.86
N ASP A 261 15.59 -4.47 -14.37
CA ASP A 261 16.93 -4.13 -13.91
C ASP A 261 17.25 -2.65 -14.13
N GLU A 262 16.83 -2.05 -15.24
CA GLU A 262 16.94 -0.60 -15.45
C GLU A 262 16.18 0.18 -14.38
N ILE A 263 14.92 -0.18 -14.10
CA ILE A 263 14.11 0.46 -13.05
C ILE A 263 14.77 0.29 -11.67
N SER A 264 15.39 -0.87 -11.42
CA SER A 264 16.12 -1.16 -10.19
C SER A 264 17.37 -0.27 -9.98
N GLN A 265 17.81 0.45 -11.01
CA GLN A 265 18.95 1.37 -10.93
C GLN A 265 18.52 2.84 -11.04
N MET A 266 17.23 3.13 -11.22
CA MET A 266 16.74 4.51 -11.33
C MET A 266 16.83 5.26 -10.01
N GLY A 267 17.29 6.51 -10.10
CA GLY A 267 17.19 7.48 -9.02
C GLY A 267 15.78 8.04 -8.85
N LYS A 268 15.55 8.72 -7.72
CA LYS A 268 14.28 9.32 -7.30
C LYS A 268 13.51 10.00 -8.43
N ASP A 269 14.11 10.99 -9.09
CA ASP A 269 13.39 11.84 -10.06
C ASP A 269 12.88 11.05 -11.27
N LYS A 270 13.62 10.01 -11.70
CA LYS A 270 13.19 9.15 -12.82
C LYS A 270 12.03 8.25 -12.40
N LEU A 271 12.09 7.67 -11.21
CA LEU A 271 10.99 6.87 -10.64
C LEU A 271 9.75 7.72 -10.44
N LEU A 272 9.91 8.92 -9.88
CA LEU A 272 8.80 9.84 -9.69
C LEU A 272 8.16 10.19 -11.03
N ASN A 273 8.94 10.54 -12.05
CA ASN A 273 8.42 10.82 -13.38
C ASN A 273 7.65 9.64 -13.99
N LEU A 274 8.13 8.40 -13.79
CA LEU A 274 7.44 7.19 -14.23
C LEU A 274 6.07 7.02 -13.56
N LEU A 275 5.97 7.34 -12.26
CA LEU A 275 4.72 7.29 -11.51
C LEU A 275 3.78 8.48 -11.79
N LEU A 276 4.33 9.62 -12.17
CA LEU A 276 3.56 10.80 -12.56
C LEU A 276 3.00 10.68 -13.98
N ASP A 277 3.38 9.66 -14.75
CA ASP A 277 2.87 9.44 -16.11
C ASP A 277 1.51 8.72 -16.10
N ILE A 278 0.47 9.51 -15.76
CA ILE A 278 -0.93 9.07 -15.69
C ILE A 278 -1.49 8.70 -17.09
N GLU A 279 -0.89 9.23 -18.16
CA GLU A 279 -1.43 9.12 -19.52
C GLU A 279 -0.85 7.94 -20.31
N ASP A 280 0.28 7.38 -19.88
CA ASP A 280 0.91 6.24 -20.53
C ASP A 280 0.13 4.95 -20.20
N TYR A 281 -0.50 4.32 -21.19
CA TYR A 281 -1.23 3.05 -21.02
C TYR A 281 -0.37 1.81 -21.23
N GLU A 282 0.82 1.95 -21.79
CA GLU A 282 1.66 0.85 -22.23
C GLU A 282 2.49 0.26 -21.09
N ILE A 283 2.80 1.07 -20.07
CA ILE A 283 3.49 0.57 -18.90
C ILE A 283 2.56 -0.40 -18.15
N ARG A 284 3.03 -1.63 -17.97
CA ARG A 284 2.38 -2.67 -17.15
C ARG A 284 2.27 -2.23 -15.70
N ASP A 285 1.16 -2.56 -15.05
CA ASP A 285 0.91 -2.15 -13.66
C ASP A 285 1.97 -2.71 -12.70
N GLY A 286 2.49 -3.91 -12.97
CA GLY A 286 3.58 -4.48 -12.18
C GLY A 286 4.88 -3.68 -12.21
N PHE A 287 5.23 -3.06 -13.35
CA PHE A 287 6.39 -2.15 -13.42
C PHE A 287 6.16 -0.85 -12.65
N ARG A 288 4.95 -0.28 -12.72
CA ARG A 288 4.63 0.91 -11.91
C ARG A 288 4.69 0.61 -10.44
N PHE A 289 4.12 -0.52 -10.03
CA PHE A 289 4.16 -0.94 -8.65
C PHE A 289 5.61 -1.16 -8.18
N TYR A 290 6.43 -1.86 -8.97
CA TYR A 290 7.85 -2.04 -8.67
C TYR A 290 8.58 -0.70 -8.53
N ALA A 291 8.31 0.26 -9.43
CA ALA A 291 8.88 1.59 -9.34
C ALA A 291 8.40 2.37 -8.11
N TYR A 292 7.14 2.20 -7.71
CA TYR A 292 6.57 2.78 -6.50
C TYR A 292 7.25 2.24 -5.24
N GLU A 293 7.38 0.92 -5.09
CA GLU A 293 8.10 0.29 -3.98
C GLU A 293 9.55 0.75 -3.89
N ARG A 294 10.23 0.84 -5.04
CA ARG A 294 11.58 1.40 -5.13
C ARG A 294 11.62 2.85 -4.69
N LEU A 295 10.63 3.66 -5.11
CA LEU A 295 10.55 5.05 -4.71
C LEU A 295 10.28 5.19 -3.21
N LEU A 296 9.40 4.38 -2.60
CA LEU A 296 9.18 4.37 -1.15
C LEU A 296 10.50 4.14 -0.40
N LYS A 297 11.31 3.19 -0.84
CA LYS A 297 12.62 2.89 -0.24
C LYS A 297 13.62 4.04 -0.39
N ILE A 298 13.56 4.79 -1.50
CA ILE A 298 14.47 5.90 -1.78
C ILE A 298 14.01 7.19 -1.09
N ASP A 299 12.75 7.56 -1.23
CA ASP A 299 12.18 8.79 -0.66
C ASP A 299 11.96 8.70 0.85
N ARG A 300 11.84 7.47 1.38
CA ARG A 300 11.62 7.18 2.79
C ARG A 300 10.44 7.97 3.38
N VAL A 301 9.42 8.14 2.54
CA VAL A 301 8.11 8.67 2.90
C VAL A 301 7.21 7.46 3.06
N TYR A 302 6.72 7.24 4.28
CA TYR A 302 5.74 6.21 4.56
C TYR A 302 4.35 6.84 4.44
N GLY A 303 3.46 6.18 3.72
CA GLY A 303 2.09 6.65 3.49
C GLY A 303 1.71 6.71 2.02
N GLN A 304 0.41 6.91 1.80
CA GLN A 304 -0.19 6.84 0.48
C GLN A 304 0.32 7.98 -0.43
N ARG A 305 0.49 7.68 -1.72
CA ARG A 305 0.79 8.67 -2.75
C ARG A 305 -0.34 8.72 -3.75
N ILE A 306 -0.79 9.92 -4.06
CA ILE A 306 -1.82 10.17 -5.07
C ILE A 306 -1.24 11.13 -6.10
N CYS A 307 -1.19 10.70 -7.35
CA CYS A 307 -0.90 11.54 -8.49
C CYS A 307 -2.17 11.85 -9.27
N LEU A 308 -2.38 13.13 -9.57
CA LEU A 308 -3.52 13.64 -10.31
C LEU A 308 -3.06 14.59 -11.41
N LYS A 309 -3.89 14.75 -12.43
CA LYS A 309 -3.75 15.78 -13.46
C LYS A 309 -5.04 16.59 -13.58
N VAL A 310 -4.92 17.92 -13.62
CA VAL A 310 -6.10 18.79 -13.74
C VAL A 310 -6.82 18.51 -15.06
N GLY A 311 -8.14 18.38 -14.98
CA GLY A 311 -9.02 18.07 -16.11
C GLY A 311 -9.18 16.57 -16.40
N GLU A 312 -8.36 15.71 -15.80
CA GLU A 312 -8.40 14.27 -16.03
C GLU A 312 -9.12 13.52 -14.91
N ASN A 313 -9.96 12.54 -15.25
CA ASN A 313 -10.59 11.64 -14.28
C ASN A 313 -9.72 10.44 -13.92
N ARG A 314 -8.42 10.54 -14.17
CA ARG A 314 -7.46 9.45 -13.98
C ARG A 314 -6.49 9.84 -12.88
N ALA A 315 -6.13 8.85 -12.08
CA ALA A 315 -5.20 9.00 -10.98
C ALA A 315 -4.25 7.82 -10.93
N ILE A 316 -3.09 8.04 -10.32
CA ILE A 316 -2.22 6.95 -9.87
C ILE A 316 -2.16 7.03 -8.36
N VAL A 317 -2.61 5.99 -7.68
CA VAL A 317 -2.53 5.87 -6.22
C VAL A 317 -1.63 4.70 -5.89
N ASN A 318 -0.55 4.93 -5.12
CA ASN A 318 0.42 3.91 -4.74
C ASN A 318 0.99 3.12 -5.95
N GLY A 319 1.22 3.80 -7.08
CA GLY A 319 1.66 3.18 -8.33
C GLY A 319 0.56 2.49 -9.13
N MET A 320 -0.66 2.40 -8.60
CA MET A 320 -1.79 1.75 -9.26
C MET A 320 -2.68 2.75 -9.96
N ARG A 321 -3.10 2.42 -11.17
CA ARG A 321 -4.06 3.25 -11.91
C ARG A 321 -5.44 3.14 -11.27
N THR A 322 -6.13 4.26 -11.19
CA THR A 322 -7.52 4.31 -10.78
C THR A 322 -8.17 5.54 -11.39
N THR A 323 -9.47 5.69 -11.16
CA THR A 323 -10.26 6.82 -11.58
C THR A 323 -10.67 7.66 -10.37
N VAL A 324 -10.77 8.96 -10.58
CA VAL A 324 -11.10 9.90 -9.49
C VAL A 324 -12.57 9.76 -9.09
N ASP A 325 -13.45 9.54 -10.06
CA ASP A 325 -14.87 9.29 -9.87
C ASP A 325 -15.38 8.29 -10.94
N ASN A 326 -16.07 7.23 -10.50
CA ASN A 326 -16.59 6.14 -11.34
C ASN A 326 -18.12 6.18 -11.35
N ASP A 327 -18.73 7.23 -11.91
CA ASP A 327 -20.19 7.27 -12.02
C ASP A 327 -20.73 7.56 -13.42
N ASP A 328 -21.99 7.18 -13.60
CA ASP A 328 -22.76 7.28 -14.84
C ASP A 328 -23.01 8.74 -15.29
N TYR A 329 -22.66 9.73 -14.47
CA TYR A 329 -22.91 11.16 -14.72
C TYR A 329 -21.70 11.88 -15.34
N GLY A 330 -20.61 11.16 -15.57
CA GLY A 330 -19.46 11.61 -16.35
C GLY A 330 -18.16 11.62 -15.57
N THR A 331 -17.05 11.55 -16.29
CA THR A 331 -15.69 11.58 -15.76
C THR A 331 -15.40 12.93 -15.08
N PHE A 332 -15.31 12.97 -13.74
CA PHE A 332 -15.09 14.20 -12.97
C PHE A 332 -13.71 14.23 -12.30
N GLY A 333 -12.77 14.96 -12.91
CA GLY A 333 -11.40 15.12 -12.45
C GLY A 333 -11.15 16.35 -11.56
N PRO A 334 -9.91 16.55 -11.09
CA PRO A 334 -9.50 17.78 -10.44
C PRO A 334 -9.72 18.98 -11.35
N LEU A 335 -10.16 20.11 -10.79
CA LEU A 335 -10.39 21.35 -11.54
C LEU A 335 -9.75 22.54 -10.84
N ILE A 336 -9.36 23.55 -11.61
CA ILE A 336 -8.88 24.82 -11.05
C ILE A 336 -10.03 25.82 -11.07
N LYS A 337 -10.30 26.41 -9.91
CA LYS A 337 -11.28 27.49 -9.72
C LYS A 337 -10.71 28.49 -8.72
N ASP A 338 -10.79 29.78 -9.05
CA ASP A 338 -10.29 30.88 -8.20
C ASP A 338 -8.84 30.66 -7.72
N ASP A 339 -7.96 30.27 -8.64
CA ASP A 339 -6.54 29.92 -8.38
C ASP A 339 -6.34 28.80 -7.34
N ARG A 340 -7.34 27.94 -7.15
CA ARG A 340 -7.30 26.79 -6.25
C ARG A 340 -7.71 25.52 -6.98
N THR A 341 -6.99 24.44 -6.69
CA THR A 341 -7.35 23.11 -7.18
C THR A 341 -8.43 22.52 -6.28
N PHE A 342 -9.53 22.13 -6.89
CA PHE A 342 -10.63 21.38 -6.30
C PHE A 342 -10.58 19.92 -6.75
N VAL A 343 -10.97 19.03 -5.85
CA VAL A 343 -10.99 17.58 -6.05
C VAL A 343 -12.23 16.97 -5.39
N PRO A 344 -12.74 15.84 -5.90
CA PRO A 344 -13.73 15.04 -5.19
C PRO A 344 -13.21 14.63 -3.82
N LEU A 345 -13.93 15.03 -2.77
CA LEU A 345 -13.48 14.83 -1.40
C LEU A 345 -13.24 13.35 -1.07
N ARG A 346 -14.22 12.51 -1.43
CA ARG A 346 -14.24 11.09 -1.04
C ARG A 346 -13.03 10.36 -1.61
N PHE A 347 -12.69 10.63 -2.87
CA PHE A 347 -11.51 10.06 -3.51
C PHE A 347 -10.23 10.35 -2.73
N ILE A 348 -10.00 11.59 -2.32
CA ILE A 348 -8.78 11.96 -1.57
C ILE A 348 -8.79 11.35 -0.17
N ALA A 349 -9.87 11.54 0.58
CA ALA A 349 -9.93 11.13 1.98
C ALA A 349 -9.85 9.60 2.12
N GLU A 350 -10.57 8.83 1.31
CA GLU A 350 -10.58 7.37 1.40
C GLU A 350 -9.27 6.74 0.93
N ASN A 351 -8.65 7.25 -0.15
CA ASN A 351 -7.28 6.90 -0.56
C ASN A 351 -6.21 7.51 0.37
N MET A 352 -6.59 8.03 1.53
CA MET A 352 -5.68 8.35 2.63
C MET A 352 -6.02 7.54 3.89
N GLY A 353 -7.04 6.67 3.85
CA GLY A 353 -7.52 5.92 5.01
C GLY A 353 -8.51 6.71 5.89
N GLY A 354 -8.98 7.86 5.43
CA GLY A 354 -10.01 8.65 6.10
C GLY A 354 -11.42 8.20 5.74
N LYS A 355 -12.33 8.21 6.72
CA LYS A 355 -13.76 7.95 6.54
C LYS A 355 -14.52 9.26 6.34
N VAL A 356 -15.34 9.34 5.29
CA VAL A 356 -16.15 10.54 4.98
C VAL A 356 -17.62 10.30 5.30
N GLU A 357 -18.19 11.16 6.13
CA GLU A 357 -19.61 11.22 6.45
C GLU A 357 -20.22 12.54 5.95
N TRP A 358 -21.45 12.46 5.44
CA TRP A 358 -22.20 13.60 4.92
C TRP A 358 -23.52 13.78 5.69
N ASP A 359 -23.71 14.97 6.26
CA ASP A 359 -24.98 15.40 6.85
C ASP A 359 -25.68 16.34 5.87
N GLY A 360 -26.73 15.83 5.20
CA GLY A 360 -27.51 16.58 4.23
C GLY A 360 -28.34 17.72 4.83
N ALA A 361 -28.75 17.61 6.10
CA ALA A 361 -29.53 18.65 6.76
C ALA A 361 -28.65 19.87 7.12
N LEU A 362 -27.43 19.60 7.58
CA LEU A 362 -26.44 20.63 7.91
C LEU A 362 -25.58 21.07 6.71
N LYS A 363 -25.65 20.32 5.60
CA LYS A 363 -24.70 20.41 4.48
C LYS A 363 -23.24 20.31 4.96
N GLN A 364 -23.01 19.39 5.89
CA GLN A 364 -21.76 19.26 6.61
C GLN A 364 -21.04 17.97 6.20
N ILE A 365 -19.74 18.12 6.01
CA ILE A 365 -18.77 17.06 5.79
C ILE A 365 -18.09 16.78 7.11
N LYS A 366 -17.95 15.50 7.45
CA LYS A 366 -17.08 15.05 8.54
C LYS A 366 -16.11 14.00 8.02
N ILE A 367 -14.82 14.24 8.18
CA ILE A 367 -13.74 13.30 7.85
C ILE A 367 -13.15 12.80 9.15
N SER A 368 -13.07 11.49 9.33
CA SER A 368 -12.42 10.85 10.49
C SER A 368 -11.16 10.11 10.01
N TYR A 369 -10.00 10.44 10.57
CA TYR A 369 -8.70 9.88 10.16
C TYR A 369 -7.71 9.90 11.33
N GLU A 370 -7.11 8.77 11.69
CA GLU A 370 -6.10 8.65 12.76
C GLU A 370 -6.46 9.40 14.06
N GLY A 371 -7.70 9.25 14.53
CA GLY A 371 -8.22 9.94 15.73
C GLY A 371 -8.48 11.44 15.56
N LYS A 372 -8.15 12.04 14.40
CA LYS A 372 -8.50 13.41 14.03
C LYS A 372 -9.88 13.45 13.38
N THR A 373 -10.57 14.57 13.58
CA THR A 373 -11.83 14.86 12.92
C THR A 373 -11.73 16.19 12.19
N VAL A 374 -11.97 16.20 10.88
CA VAL A 374 -12.08 17.43 10.08
C VAL A 374 -13.55 17.67 9.77
N LYS A 375 -14.08 18.86 10.10
CA LYS A 375 -15.47 19.23 9.78
C LYS A 375 -15.50 20.45 8.88
N MET A 376 -16.18 20.34 7.75
CA MET A 376 -16.36 21.42 6.78
C MET A 376 -17.84 21.56 6.44
N GLN A 377 -18.26 22.75 6.02
CA GLN A 377 -19.64 22.99 5.61
C GLN A 377 -19.67 23.65 4.23
N ILE A 378 -20.60 23.22 3.38
CA ILE A 378 -20.72 23.76 2.02
C ILE A 378 -20.94 25.28 2.06
N GLY A 379 -20.16 26.01 1.28
CA GLY A 379 -20.22 27.48 1.18
C GLY A 379 -19.61 28.23 2.36
N GLN A 380 -19.06 27.56 3.37
CA GLN A 380 -18.37 28.20 4.49
C GLN A 380 -16.86 28.13 4.30
N LYS A 381 -16.16 29.20 4.67
CA LYS A 381 -14.68 29.29 4.65
C LYS A 381 -14.04 28.89 5.97
N THR A 382 -14.83 28.71 7.03
CA THR A 382 -14.35 28.21 8.31
C THR A 382 -14.53 26.70 8.39
N TYR A 383 -13.54 26.01 8.93
CA TYR A 383 -13.59 24.57 9.17
C TYR A 383 -12.90 24.20 10.49
N TYR A 384 -13.14 22.98 10.95
CA TYR A 384 -12.61 22.49 12.21
C TYR A 384 -11.61 21.36 11.96
N VAL A 385 -10.50 21.36 12.69
CA VAL A 385 -9.58 20.22 12.81
C VAL A 385 -9.47 19.88 14.29
N GLY A 386 -10.09 18.77 14.69
CA GLY A 386 -10.35 18.49 16.10
C GLY A 386 -11.21 19.60 16.70
N ASN A 387 -10.66 20.31 17.68
CA ASN A 387 -11.32 21.45 18.35
C ASN A 387 -10.83 22.81 17.83
N GLU A 388 -9.86 22.85 16.92
CA GLU A 388 -9.31 24.09 16.39
C GLU A 388 -10.14 24.61 15.21
N ILE A 389 -10.40 25.92 15.20
CA ILE A 389 -11.02 26.61 14.07
C ILE A 389 -9.93 27.08 13.12
N LYS A 390 -10.05 26.69 11.85
CA LYS A 390 -9.19 27.12 10.76
C LYS A 390 -10.02 27.83 9.69
N THR A 391 -9.34 28.62 8.86
CA THR A 391 -9.97 29.36 7.75
C THR A 391 -9.29 28.97 6.45
N MET A 392 -10.09 28.73 5.42
CA MET A 392 -9.69 28.56 4.02
C MET A 392 -10.06 29.79 3.21
N ASP A 393 -9.37 30.00 2.09
CA ASP A 393 -9.60 31.15 1.22
C ASP A 393 -10.74 30.93 0.21
N THR A 394 -11.11 29.67 -0.04
CA THR A 394 -12.24 29.26 -0.87
C THR A 394 -13.05 28.16 -0.15
N ALA A 395 -14.34 28.03 -0.45
CA ALA A 395 -15.26 27.16 0.30
C ALA A 395 -15.50 25.83 -0.43
N PRO A 396 -15.86 24.74 0.29
CA PRO A 396 -16.36 23.52 -0.32
C PRO A 396 -17.66 23.75 -1.09
N GLU A 397 -17.84 23.04 -2.19
CA GLU A 397 -18.98 23.20 -3.10
C GLU A 397 -19.57 21.86 -3.50
N ILE A 398 -20.80 21.89 -3.98
CA ILE A 398 -21.44 20.74 -4.64
C ILE A 398 -21.50 21.02 -6.13
N VAL A 399 -20.87 20.17 -6.93
CA VAL A 399 -20.87 20.22 -8.41
C VAL A 399 -21.26 18.84 -8.91
N ASN A 400 -22.25 18.73 -9.79
CA ASN A 400 -22.73 17.45 -10.33
C ASN A 400 -23.01 16.39 -9.25
N SER A 401 -23.70 16.79 -8.17
CA SER A 401 -24.00 15.94 -7.01
C SER A 401 -22.76 15.43 -6.25
N ARG A 402 -21.57 15.98 -6.52
CA ARG A 402 -20.32 15.68 -5.83
C ARG A 402 -19.88 16.82 -4.94
N THR A 403 -19.44 16.48 -3.75
CA THR A 403 -18.75 17.42 -2.87
C THR A 403 -17.31 17.58 -3.33
N ILE A 404 -16.98 18.78 -3.81
CA ILE A 404 -15.62 19.16 -4.16
C ILE A 404 -15.03 20.05 -3.08
N VAL A 405 -13.75 19.83 -2.80
CA VAL A 405 -13.04 20.50 -1.72
C VAL A 405 -11.72 21.09 -2.24
N PRO A 406 -11.28 22.21 -1.65
CA PRO A 406 -9.94 22.74 -1.90
C PRO A 406 -8.88 21.73 -1.47
N LEU A 407 -8.15 21.18 -2.44
CA LEU A 407 -7.29 20.01 -2.26
C LEU A 407 -6.31 20.18 -1.09
N ARG A 408 -5.54 21.28 -1.12
CA ARG A 408 -4.47 21.54 -0.15
C ARG A 408 -4.99 21.54 1.29
N PHE A 409 -6.13 22.17 1.54
CA PHE A 409 -6.70 22.27 2.88
C PHE A 409 -7.11 20.92 3.44
N VAL A 410 -7.66 20.03 2.60
CA VAL A 410 -8.03 18.69 3.03
C VAL A 410 -6.80 17.83 3.24
N SER A 411 -5.89 17.77 2.27
CA SER A 411 -4.66 16.96 2.37
C SER A 411 -3.78 17.36 3.56
N GLU A 412 -3.50 18.66 3.74
CA GLU A 412 -2.66 19.13 4.85
C GLU A 412 -3.33 18.95 6.22
N SER A 413 -4.67 19.03 6.29
CA SER A 413 -5.41 18.73 7.53
C SER A 413 -5.36 17.25 7.91
N LEU A 414 -5.19 16.37 6.93
CA LEU A 414 -4.95 14.94 7.12
C LEU A 414 -3.46 14.63 7.32
N GLY A 415 -2.56 15.62 7.24
CA GLY A 415 -1.12 15.43 7.46
C GLY A 415 -0.33 15.03 6.22
N TYR A 416 -0.88 15.26 5.02
CA TYR A 416 -0.24 14.99 3.74
C TYR A 416 0.31 16.28 3.11
N ASP A 417 1.43 16.16 2.41
CA ASP A 417 2.03 17.24 1.63
C ASP A 417 1.46 17.27 0.21
N VAL A 418 1.32 18.47 -0.36
CA VAL A 418 0.83 18.68 -1.74
C VAL A 418 1.86 19.45 -2.56
N GLN A 419 2.36 18.79 -3.61
CA GLN A 419 3.26 19.35 -4.61
C GLN A 419 2.52 19.60 -5.93
N TRP A 420 2.80 20.75 -6.54
CA TRP A 420 2.23 21.18 -7.82
C TRP A 420 3.34 21.27 -8.88
N PHE A 421 3.11 20.61 -10.02
CA PHE A 421 3.99 20.64 -11.18
C PHE A 421 3.29 21.46 -12.27
N ASP A 422 3.74 22.71 -12.44
CA ASP A 422 3.00 23.70 -13.20
C ASP A 422 3.01 23.47 -14.72
N GLU A 423 4.11 22.96 -15.26
CA GLU A 423 4.26 22.70 -16.71
C GLU A 423 3.31 21.59 -17.17
N GLU A 424 3.17 20.55 -16.35
CA GLU A 424 2.38 19.36 -16.64
C GLU A 424 0.95 19.43 -16.08
N LYS A 425 0.66 20.44 -15.25
CA LYS A 425 -0.58 20.57 -14.47
C LYS A 425 -0.87 19.33 -13.61
N LYS A 426 0.21 18.75 -13.06
CA LYS A 426 0.17 17.56 -12.22
C LYS A 426 0.24 17.93 -10.74
N ILE A 427 -0.35 17.07 -9.94
CA ILE A 427 -0.42 17.18 -8.49
C ILE A 427 0.14 15.88 -7.94
N LEU A 428 1.06 16.00 -6.99
CA LEU A 428 1.46 14.89 -6.14
C LEU A 428 1.03 15.18 -4.72
N ILE A 429 0.30 14.24 -4.14
CA ILE A 429 -0.02 14.21 -2.73
C ILE A 429 0.74 13.03 -2.13
N SER A 430 1.41 13.26 -1.00
CA SER A 430 2.19 12.21 -0.34
C SER A 430 2.11 12.36 1.17
N GLY A 431 2.25 11.24 1.89
CA GLY A 431 2.45 11.29 3.34
C GLY A 431 3.65 12.15 3.72
N LYS A 432 3.75 12.51 4.99
CA LYS A 432 4.95 13.13 5.56
C LYS A 432 6.04 12.08 5.77
N LYS A 433 7.30 12.54 5.86
CA LYS A 433 8.42 11.68 6.28
C LYS A 433 8.19 11.19 7.71
N ASP A 434 8.37 9.90 7.94
CA ASP A 434 8.42 9.32 9.28
C ASP A 434 9.81 9.61 9.86
N PHE A 435 9.97 10.81 10.42
CA PHE A 435 11.23 11.25 11.01
C PHE A 435 11.71 10.35 12.16
N PRO A 436 10.84 9.80 13.03
CA PRO A 436 11.24 8.79 14.01
C PRO A 436 11.94 7.58 13.38
N GLU A 437 11.28 6.88 12.46
CA GLU A 437 11.85 5.69 11.79
C GLU A 437 13.13 6.04 11.02
N LEU A 438 13.12 7.17 10.30
CA LEU A 438 14.29 7.70 9.61
C LEU A 438 15.49 7.93 10.53
N GLY A 439 15.22 8.50 11.71
CA GLY A 439 16.21 8.83 12.72
C GLY A 439 16.84 7.58 13.34
N PHE A 440 16.02 6.64 13.82
CA PHE A 440 16.49 5.38 14.39
C PHE A 440 17.33 4.57 13.40
N ARG A 441 16.87 4.44 12.16
CA ARG A 441 17.66 3.76 11.12
C ARG A 441 18.95 4.49 10.79
N LEU A 442 18.93 5.83 10.71
CA LEU A 442 20.14 6.61 10.47
C LEU A 442 21.18 6.35 11.57
N MET A 443 20.79 6.40 12.84
CA MET A 443 21.74 6.20 13.95
C MET A 443 22.26 4.76 14.05
N GLU A 444 21.48 3.75 13.67
CA GLU A 444 21.93 2.35 13.59
C GLU A 444 22.92 2.11 12.44
N ASP A 445 22.66 2.71 11.28
CA ASP A 445 23.52 2.58 10.10
C ASP A 445 24.78 3.45 10.18
N GLU A 446 24.77 4.53 10.96
CA GLU A 446 25.83 5.53 10.95
C GLU A 446 27.06 5.12 11.77
N LEU A 447 28.23 5.62 11.38
CA LEU A 447 29.48 5.45 12.13
C LEU A 447 30.18 6.78 12.27
N ILE A 448 30.79 7.04 13.43
CA ILE A 448 31.68 8.18 13.59
C ILE A 448 33.10 7.74 13.98
N GLY A 449 34.03 7.90 13.03
CA GLY A 449 35.40 7.41 13.19
C GLY A 449 35.50 5.91 13.52
N GLY A 450 34.54 5.12 13.03
CA GLY A 450 34.45 3.68 13.26
C GLY A 450 33.60 3.27 14.47
N LEU A 451 33.20 4.20 15.34
CA LEU A 451 32.30 3.91 16.46
C LEU A 451 30.84 3.81 15.98
N ALA A 452 30.10 2.85 16.52
CA ALA A 452 28.69 2.59 16.23
C ALA A 452 27.88 2.51 17.52
N LEU A 453 26.57 2.77 17.45
CA LEU A 453 25.67 2.39 18.53
C LEU A 453 25.64 0.87 18.71
N TYR A 454 25.34 0.42 19.93
CA TYR A 454 25.32 -0.98 20.36
C TYR A 454 26.66 -1.72 20.19
N MET A 455 27.75 -1.01 19.88
CA MET A 455 29.09 -1.58 19.85
C MET A 455 29.52 -1.97 21.26
N GLU A 456 30.00 -3.20 21.43
CA GLU A 456 30.55 -3.69 22.69
C GLU A 456 31.80 -2.89 23.11
N ASP A 457 31.93 -2.67 24.41
CA ASP A 457 33.02 -1.95 25.06
C ASP A 457 34.43 -2.37 24.57
N LYS A 458 34.67 -3.68 24.43
CA LYS A 458 35.96 -4.23 23.96
C LYS A 458 36.30 -3.79 22.54
N GLU A 459 35.32 -3.70 21.65
CA GLU A 459 35.55 -3.23 20.28
C GLU A 459 35.76 -1.72 20.25
N CYS A 460 34.98 -0.97 21.04
CA CYS A 460 35.19 0.46 21.24
C CYS A 460 36.63 0.78 21.71
N ILE A 461 37.12 0.05 22.73
CA ILE A 461 38.47 0.23 23.28
C ILE A 461 39.56 -0.05 22.23
N LYS A 462 39.34 -0.96 21.28
CA LYS A 462 40.29 -1.18 20.18
C LYS A 462 40.39 0.02 19.24
N ILE A 463 39.29 0.75 19.05
CA ILE A 463 39.24 1.92 18.15
C ILE A 463 39.80 3.16 18.83
N ILE A 464 39.37 3.45 20.06
CA ILE A 464 39.67 4.72 20.74
C ILE A 464 40.47 4.59 22.04
N GLY A 465 40.87 3.38 22.44
CA GLY A 465 41.61 3.13 23.68
C GLY A 465 40.71 3.13 24.93
N GLU A 466 41.35 3.05 26.09
CA GLU A 466 40.68 3.13 27.39
C GLU A 466 40.17 4.54 27.69
N ALA A 467 39.01 4.63 28.35
CA ALA A 467 38.45 5.91 28.77
C ALA A 467 39.35 6.60 29.80
N GLU A 468 39.46 7.93 29.70
CA GLU A 468 40.25 8.74 30.64
C GLU A 468 39.55 8.86 31.99
N GLU A 469 38.21 8.91 31.97
CA GLU A 469 37.36 8.97 33.14
C GLU A 469 36.04 8.23 32.86
N LYS A 470 35.47 7.59 33.88
CA LYS A 470 34.14 6.96 33.81
C LYS A 470 33.29 7.49 34.96
N SER A 471 32.03 7.82 34.68
CA SER A 471 31.09 8.26 35.70
C SER A 471 30.75 7.11 36.67
N LYS A 472 30.05 7.45 37.76
CA LYS A 472 29.30 6.43 38.50
C LYS A 472 28.17 5.90 37.61
N THR A 473 27.81 4.65 37.81
CA THR A 473 26.63 4.05 37.18
C THR A 473 25.37 4.64 37.80
N PHE A 474 24.35 4.89 36.97
CA PHE A 474 23.03 5.36 37.41
C PHE A 474 21.94 4.70 36.56
N LEU A 475 20.78 4.43 37.16
CA LEU A 475 19.62 3.91 36.47
C LEU A 475 18.83 5.08 35.87
N THR A 476 18.41 5.01 34.61
CA THR A 476 17.48 5.99 34.05
C THR A 476 16.05 5.50 34.11
N TYR A 477 15.09 6.41 34.26
CA TYR A 477 13.67 6.07 34.25
C TYR A 477 13.09 5.93 32.84
N ALA A 478 13.81 6.41 31.82
CA ALA A 478 13.34 6.42 30.44
C ALA A 478 13.40 5.02 29.81
N ASP A 479 14.48 4.28 30.06
CA ASP A 479 14.70 2.93 29.53
C ASP A 479 14.82 1.85 30.62
N LEU A 480 14.90 2.23 31.90
CA LEU A 480 15.14 1.31 33.02
C LEU A 480 16.46 0.54 32.92
N LEU A 481 17.46 1.10 32.23
CA LEU A 481 18.78 0.53 32.09
C LEU A 481 19.82 1.25 32.97
N GLU A 482 20.92 0.55 33.25
CA GLU A 482 22.07 1.11 33.95
C GLU A 482 23.00 1.82 32.98
N HIS A 483 23.20 3.12 33.16
CA HIS A 483 24.04 3.98 32.34
C HIS A 483 25.36 4.31 33.04
N GLN A 484 26.41 4.46 32.24
CA GLN A 484 27.70 4.98 32.66
C GLN A 484 28.34 5.78 31.53
N THR A 485 28.64 7.04 31.80
CA THR A 485 29.30 7.92 30.83
C THR A 485 30.82 7.70 30.86
N TRP A 486 31.42 7.49 29.69
CA TRP A 486 32.85 7.35 29.48
C TRP A 486 33.38 8.59 28.77
N PHE A 487 34.40 9.22 29.37
CA PHE A 487 34.97 10.47 28.90
C PHE A 487 36.34 10.25 28.26
N TYR A 488 36.50 10.73 27.03
CA TYR A 488 37.76 10.78 26.30
C TYR A 488 38.09 12.25 26.01
N LYS A 489 38.37 13.02 27.05
CA LYS A 489 38.46 14.48 27.02
C LYS A 489 39.55 14.95 26.05
N SER A 490 40.70 14.28 26.01
CA SER A 490 41.79 14.62 25.08
C SER A 490 41.41 14.44 23.60
N LYS A 491 40.39 13.62 23.33
CA LYS A 491 39.88 13.32 21.99
C LYS A 491 38.58 14.05 21.65
N GLY A 492 37.95 14.71 22.63
CA GLY A 492 36.66 15.37 22.45
C GLY A 492 35.52 14.39 22.19
N ILE A 493 35.53 13.23 22.85
CA ILE A 493 34.51 12.17 22.70
C ILE A 493 33.91 11.85 24.08
N GLU A 494 32.59 11.72 24.12
CA GLU A 494 31.82 11.23 25.25
C GLU A 494 30.93 10.08 24.77
N LEU A 495 30.97 8.96 25.48
CA LEU A 495 30.12 7.81 25.21
C LEU A 495 29.21 7.56 26.41
N ASP A 496 27.92 7.45 26.16
CA ASP A 496 27.01 6.89 27.15
C ASP A 496 26.94 5.38 26.94
N MET A 497 27.24 4.62 27.99
CA MET A 497 27.30 3.15 27.93
C MET A 497 26.15 2.55 28.74
N ILE A 498 25.46 1.57 28.18
CA ILE A 498 24.40 0.81 28.85
C ILE A 498 24.80 -0.66 29.02
N ARG A 499 24.08 -1.38 29.88
CA ARG A 499 24.05 -2.85 29.88
C ARG A 499 22.84 -3.33 29.10
N ASP A 500 23.07 -4.15 28.07
CA ASP A 500 21.99 -4.77 27.30
C ASP A 500 21.37 -5.98 28.03
N ASP A 501 20.37 -6.61 27.41
CA ASP A 501 19.66 -7.76 27.96
C ASP A 501 20.56 -8.99 28.17
N ASP A 502 21.66 -9.10 27.42
CA ASP A 502 22.69 -10.13 27.57
C ASP A 502 23.76 -9.74 28.63
N ASN A 503 23.54 -8.64 29.35
CA ASN A 503 24.41 -8.07 30.37
C ASN A 503 25.80 -7.65 29.82
N LYS A 504 25.87 -7.32 28.54
CA LYS A 504 27.06 -6.76 27.88
C LYS A 504 27.04 -5.24 27.96
N GLN A 505 28.21 -4.63 28.08
CA GLN A 505 28.32 -3.17 28.09
C GLN A 505 28.50 -2.66 26.65
N VAL A 506 27.55 -1.84 26.20
CA VAL A 506 27.48 -1.36 24.81
C VAL A 506 27.25 0.16 24.74
N ILE A 507 27.60 0.77 23.62
CA ILE A 507 27.39 2.21 23.37
C ILE A 507 25.89 2.50 23.16
N ASN A 508 25.31 3.37 23.97
CA ASN A 508 23.94 3.87 23.84
C ASN A 508 23.87 5.21 23.09
N SER A 509 24.83 6.10 23.33
CA SER A 509 24.95 7.33 22.56
C SER A 509 26.40 7.81 22.45
N ILE A 510 26.64 8.62 21.41
CA ILE A 510 27.96 9.17 21.08
C ILE A 510 27.86 10.68 20.97
N VAL A 511 28.71 11.39 21.70
CA VAL A 511 28.89 12.84 21.59
C VAL A 511 30.31 13.10 21.12
N VAL A 512 30.46 13.94 20.09
CA VAL A 512 31.76 14.47 19.68
C VAL A 512 31.76 16.00 19.64
N THR A 513 32.86 16.57 20.10
CA THR A 513 33.16 18.02 20.10
C THR A 513 34.64 18.23 19.75
N LYS A 514 35.09 19.49 19.63
CA LYS A 514 36.55 19.77 19.55
C LYS A 514 37.28 19.13 20.75
N PRO A 515 38.49 18.56 20.59
CA PRO A 515 39.34 18.52 19.38
C PRO A 515 39.13 17.30 18.45
N CYS A 516 37.97 16.64 18.50
CA CYS A 516 37.71 15.43 17.72
C CYS A 516 37.83 15.67 16.20
N ASN A 517 38.53 14.76 15.51
CA ASN A 517 38.68 14.76 14.04
C ASN A 517 37.87 13.64 13.37
N PHE A 518 37.05 12.91 14.13
CA PHE A 518 36.21 11.85 13.58
C PHE A 518 35.10 12.43 12.72
N LYS A 519 34.69 11.65 11.73
CA LYS A 519 33.65 12.00 10.78
C LYS A 519 32.62 10.89 10.66
N LEU A 520 31.40 11.30 10.36
CA LEU A 520 30.30 10.46 9.90
C LEU A 520 30.66 9.82 8.55
N ARG A 521 29.96 8.75 8.14
CA ARG A 521 30.22 8.01 6.90
C ARG A 521 30.20 8.91 5.66
N ARG A 522 29.37 9.95 5.63
CA ARG A 522 29.30 10.91 4.51
C ARG A 522 30.24 12.10 4.66
N ASN A 523 31.37 11.91 5.35
CA ASN A 523 32.49 12.86 5.48
C ASN A 523 32.14 14.18 6.21
N ILE A 524 31.12 14.16 7.06
CA ILE A 524 30.72 15.27 7.93
C ILE A 524 31.35 15.11 9.32
N GLY A 525 31.93 16.18 9.87
CA GLY A 525 32.53 16.16 11.20
C GLY A 525 32.54 17.55 11.84
N ILE A 526 33.25 17.68 12.96
CA ILE A 526 33.49 18.99 13.58
C ILE A 526 34.20 19.91 12.59
N GLY A 527 33.64 21.11 12.37
CA GLY A 527 34.15 22.06 11.37
C GLY A 527 33.46 22.01 10.00
N SER A 528 32.61 21.01 9.73
CA SER A 528 31.80 21.01 8.49
C SER A 528 30.77 22.15 8.50
N THR A 529 30.47 22.68 7.32
CA THR A 529 29.48 23.75 7.14
C THR A 529 28.06 23.20 7.05
N ARG A 530 27.06 24.02 7.38
CA ARG A 530 25.64 23.69 7.14
C ARG A 530 25.38 23.15 5.73
N ASN A 531 25.90 23.81 4.70
CA ASN A 531 25.64 23.42 3.32
C ASN A 531 26.20 22.03 2.98
N GLU A 532 27.38 21.69 3.51
CA GLU A 532 27.95 20.34 3.38
C GLU A 532 27.05 19.31 4.06
N VAL A 533 26.56 19.60 5.27
CA VAL A 533 25.63 18.73 6.00
C VAL A 533 24.35 18.53 5.21
N LEU A 534 23.73 19.59 4.71
CA LEU A 534 22.48 19.52 3.93
C LEU A 534 22.67 18.78 2.60
N THR A 535 23.83 18.94 1.97
CA THR A 535 24.16 18.17 0.75
C THR A 535 24.31 16.69 1.06
N ALA A 536 24.94 16.35 2.18
CA ALA A 536 25.21 14.96 2.56
C ALA A 536 24.00 14.25 3.17
N TYR A 537 23.18 14.94 3.96
CA TYR A 537 22.15 14.36 4.81
C TYR A 537 20.79 15.06 4.73
N GLY A 538 20.58 15.99 3.79
CA GLY A 538 19.33 16.76 3.69
C GLY A 538 18.06 15.90 3.54
N GLU A 539 18.21 14.64 3.10
CA GLU A 539 17.11 13.67 3.07
C GLU A 539 16.57 13.30 4.46
N PHE A 540 17.36 13.44 5.52
CA PHE A 540 16.96 13.18 6.92
C PHE A 540 16.56 14.44 7.68
N LEU A 541 16.71 15.62 7.08
CA LEU A 541 16.49 16.89 7.76
C LEU A 541 15.05 17.05 8.23
N ASN A 542 14.90 17.23 9.54
CA ASN A 542 13.62 17.59 10.16
C ASN A 542 13.63 19.09 10.52
N ASN A 543 12.93 19.89 9.71
CA ASN A 543 12.82 21.34 9.91
C ASN A 543 11.91 21.73 11.08
N GLU A 544 11.08 20.80 11.59
CA GLU A 544 10.18 21.09 12.71
C GLU A 544 10.95 21.26 14.03
N CYS A 545 12.23 20.84 14.08
CA CYS A 545 13.09 20.91 15.25
C CYS A 545 14.22 21.96 15.14
N ASP A 546 14.17 22.86 14.15
CA ASP A 546 15.23 23.88 13.98
C ASP A 546 15.10 25.02 15.01
N GLU A 547 16.03 25.07 15.96
CA GLU A 547 16.17 26.18 16.91
C GLU A 547 16.89 27.38 16.25
N ASN A 548 16.16 28.17 15.46
CA ASN A 548 16.64 29.42 14.85
C ASN A 548 17.93 29.27 14.03
N GLY A 549 18.14 28.13 13.39
CA GLY A 549 19.31 27.86 12.59
C GLY A 549 20.57 27.55 13.41
N SER A 550 20.46 27.20 14.69
CA SER A 550 21.62 26.78 15.51
C SER A 550 21.78 25.27 15.63
N VAL A 551 20.79 24.50 15.17
CA VAL A 551 20.76 23.03 15.25
C VAL A 551 20.29 22.45 13.92
N ILE A 552 20.89 21.34 13.51
CA ILE A 552 20.38 20.47 12.45
C ILE A 552 19.99 19.15 13.10
N VAL A 553 18.71 18.76 12.95
CA VAL A 553 18.20 17.47 13.40
C VAL A 553 17.98 16.58 12.18
N LEU A 554 18.72 15.46 12.13
CA LEU A 554 18.57 14.42 11.14
C LEU A 554 17.80 13.26 11.77
N GLY A 555 16.49 13.15 11.49
CA GLY A 555 15.55 12.30 12.21
C GLY A 555 14.74 13.10 13.23
N THR A 556 14.78 12.70 14.51
CA THR A 556 14.13 13.44 15.60
C THR A 556 15.11 13.73 16.73
N VAL A 557 14.69 14.57 17.68
CA VAL A 557 15.44 14.75 18.93
C VAL A 557 15.48 13.46 19.77
N TYR A 558 14.45 12.62 19.67
CA TYR A 558 14.35 11.35 20.40
C TYR A 558 15.11 10.19 19.75
N GLY A 559 15.61 10.37 18.53
CA GLY A 559 16.33 9.33 17.79
C GLY A 559 16.84 9.89 16.47
N GLY A 560 18.17 9.90 16.30
CA GLY A 560 18.82 10.40 15.09
C GLY A 560 20.21 10.98 15.31
N VAL A 561 20.63 11.84 14.38
CA VAL A 561 21.89 12.59 14.44
C VAL A 561 21.60 14.07 14.61
N ILE A 562 22.10 14.65 15.70
CA ILE A 562 21.88 16.05 16.04
C ILE A 562 23.21 16.80 15.92
N LEU A 563 23.25 17.83 15.07
CA LEU A 563 24.41 18.67 14.88
C LEU A 563 24.13 20.06 15.42
N ARG A 564 24.95 20.55 16.36
CA ARG A 564 24.91 21.94 16.80
C ARG A 564 25.89 22.78 16.00
N LEU A 565 25.47 23.97 15.62
CA LEU A 565 26.23 24.89 14.79
C LEU A 565 26.52 26.19 15.54
N GLU A 566 27.71 26.73 15.32
CA GLU A 566 28.07 28.11 15.65
C GLU A 566 28.65 28.75 14.39
N ASN A 567 28.12 29.91 13.99
CA ASN A 567 28.50 30.60 12.74
C ASN A 567 28.47 29.65 11.52
N ASP A 568 27.34 28.94 11.33
CA ASP A 568 27.12 27.95 10.25
C ASP A 568 28.12 26.77 10.19
N THR A 569 28.87 26.55 11.27
CA THR A 569 29.89 25.50 11.37
C THR A 569 29.55 24.52 12.49
N VAL A 570 29.62 23.22 12.21
CA VAL A 570 29.35 22.14 13.18
C VAL A 570 30.37 22.19 14.33
N THR A 571 29.87 22.32 15.56
CA THR A 571 30.69 22.36 16.78
C THR A 571 30.46 21.16 17.71
N ARG A 572 29.31 20.50 17.57
CA ARG A 572 28.97 19.27 18.29
C ARG A 572 28.15 18.35 17.39
N ILE A 573 28.41 17.06 17.46
CA ILE A 573 27.57 16.01 16.85
C ILE A 573 27.16 15.06 17.97
N PHE A 574 25.89 14.69 17.97
CA PHE A 574 25.32 13.66 18.83
C PHE A 574 24.67 12.58 17.97
N ILE A 575 24.89 11.32 18.32
CA ILE A 575 24.26 10.15 17.71
C ILE A 575 23.63 9.34 18.85
N GLY A 576 22.32 9.13 18.81
CA GLY A 576 21.61 8.38 19.85
C GLY A 576 20.17 8.85 20.03
N ALA A 577 19.51 8.28 21.03
CA ALA A 577 18.22 8.78 21.51
C ALA A 577 18.47 9.82 22.61
N ALA A 578 18.05 11.07 22.41
CA ALA A 578 18.03 12.04 23.51
C ALA A 578 16.66 11.93 24.20
N ALA A 579 16.63 11.37 25.41
CA ALA A 579 15.51 11.54 26.33
C ALA A 579 15.78 12.79 27.19
N GLU A 580 14.74 13.60 27.42
CA GLU A 580 14.78 14.70 28.39
C GLU A 580 15.01 14.22 29.83
#